data_AF-A0A7X9W546-F1
#
_entry.id   AF-A0A7X9W546-F1
#
_cell.length_a   1.000
_cell.length_b   1.000
_cell.length_c   1.000
_cell.angle_alpha   90.00
_cell.angle_beta   90.00
_cell.angle_gamma   90.00
#
_symmetry.space_group_name_H-M   'P 1'
#
loop_
_entity.id
_entity.type
_entity.pdbx_description
1 polymer ?
#
loop_
_entity_poly.entity_id
_entity_poly.type
_entity_poly.pdbx_seq_one_letter_code
_entity_poly.pdbx_strand_id
1 'polypeptide(L)'
;MASTGRKRIHGDEAASRSRRRGILRAAALAALPLATLVPALPAFAHHGWAGFDTDRLVYLAGAVSSDGVWGNPHSLFDVTLDSNLPARTPKLAIPKALQDPEDSTRVHAAPSYKGPHKALQIIIAPPAWSGRWGLGRALKVGERFQAVGYINRTDDGMFRPVVFWYGPDAVPVNQVLGNTLPVRAPLPR
;
A
#
# COMPACT_ATOMS: atom_id res chain seq x y z
N MET A 1 7.59 81.64 68.10
CA MET A 1 8.17 82.69 67.22
C MET A 1 7.88 82.30 65.78
N ALA A 2 7.21 83.21 65.04
CA ALA A 2 7.08 83.34 63.57
C ALA A 2 6.65 82.12 62.72
N SER A 3 5.92 82.24 61.62
CA SER A 3 5.00 83.24 61.05
C SER A 3 4.42 82.57 59.80
N THR A 4 3.10 82.66 59.68
CA THR A 4 2.23 82.67 58.49
C THR A 4 2.85 82.62 57.08
N GLY A 5 2.20 81.88 56.17
CA GLY A 5 2.30 82.09 54.71
C GLY A 5 1.44 81.15 53.85
N ARG A 6 0.24 81.59 53.45
CA ARG A 6 -0.70 80.91 52.52
C ARG A 6 -0.22 80.93 51.05
N LYS A 7 -0.55 79.89 50.26
CA LYS A 7 -1.10 80.01 48.88
C LYS A 7 -1.65 78.66 48.36
N ARG A 8 -2.98 78.49 48.25
CA ARG A 8 -3.86 78.41 47.04
C ARG A 8 -3.73 77.19 46.10
N ILE A 9 -4.88 76.50 46.02
CA ILE A 9 -5.69 76.01 44.88
C ILE A 9 -5.23 74.87 43.95
N HIS A 10 -6.11 73.84 43.96
CA HIS A 10 -6.65 73.01 42.88
C HIS A 10 -5.68 72.24 41.96
N GLY A 11 -5.74 70.92 42.10
CA GLY A 11 -5.28 69.95 41.11
C GLY A 11 -6.08 68.65 41.27
N ASP A 12 -6.96 68.42 40.31
CA ASP A 12 -7.65 67.19 39.90
C ASP A 12 -7.83 66.05 40.91
N GLU A 13 -9.09 65.91 41.32
CA GLU A 13 -9.60 64.81 42.13
C GLU A 13 -9.76 63.56 41.27
N ALA A 14 -8.80 62.65 41.44
CA ALA A 14 -8.94 61.26 41.09
C ALA A 14 -9.87 60.55 42.10
N ALA A 15 -10.60 59.58 41.56
CA ALA A 15 -11.25 58.48 42.26
C ALA A 15 -12.59 58.77 42.95
N SER A 16 -13.61 58.01 42.56
CA SER A 16 -13.93 56.77 43.26
C SER A 16 -15.44 56.50 43.27
N ARG A 17 -15.78 55.32 42.76
CA ARG A 17 -16.94 54.49 43.15
C ARG A 17 -18.33 55.07 42.93
N SER A 18 -18.99 54.52 41.91
CA SER A 18 -20.34 54.03 42.12
C SER A 18 -20.48 52.63 41.54
N ARG A 19 -20.78 51.70 42.44
CA ARG A 19 -21.14 50.32 42.20
C ARG A 19 -22.45 50.29 41.41
N ARG A 20 -22.55 49.43 40.41
CA ARG A 20 -23.74 48.59 40.18
C ARG A 20 -23.38 47.44 39.25
N ARG A 21 -23.61 46.23 39.76
CA ARG A 21 -23.44 44.95 39.08
C ARG A 21 -24.45 44.88 37.94
N GLY A 22 -23.94 44.66 36.72
CA GLY A 22 -24.73 44.29 35.56
C GLY A 22 -24.04 43.11 34.90
N ILE A 23 -24.64 41.94 35.02
CA ILE A 23 -24.17 40.70 34.40
C ILE A 23 -24.41 40.87 32.90
N LEU A 24 -23.34 40.89 32.10
CA LEU A 24 -23.41 40.61 30.67
C LEU A 24 -22.37 39.53 30.37
N ARG A 25 -22.89 38.32 30.17
CA ARG A 25 -22.20 37.23 29.49
C ARG A 25 -21.87 37.72 28.08
N ALA A 26 -20.59 37.88 27.78
CA ALA A 26 -20.11 38.03 26.41
C ALA A 26 -19.23 36.82 26.09
N ALA A 27 -19.66 36.09 25.07
CA ALA A 27 -19.17 34.80 24.61
C ALA A 27 -17.64 34.77 24.44
N ALA A 28 -16.99 33.79 25.08
CA ALA A 28 -15.72 33.30 24.59
C ALA A 28 -15.99 32.52 23.30
N LEU A 29 -15.66 33.12 22.15
CA LEU A 29 -15.59 32.41 20.88
C LEU A 29 -14.48 31.37 21.00
N ALA A 30 -14.85 30.15 21.37
CA ALA A 30 -14.00 28.99 21.16
C ALA A 30 -13.90 28.76 19.64
N ALA A 31 -12.80 29.18 19.04
CA ALA A 31 -12.47 28.80 17.69
C ALA A 31 -12.17 27.29 17.69
N LEU A 32 -13.19 26.47 17.39
CA LEU A 32 -12.94 25.08 17.04
C LEU A 32 -12.11 25.08 15.73
N PRO A 33 -10.96 24.40 15.67
CA PRO A 33 -10.40 24.08 14.36
C PRO A 33 -11.41 23.14 13.70
N LEU A 34 -12.10 23.66 12.68
CA LEU A 34 -12.90 22.84 11.79
C LEU A 34 -11.91 21.93 11.08
N ALA A 35 -11.67 20.74 11.65
CA ALA A 35 -10.90 19.70 11.00
C ALA A 35 -11.55 19.46 9.64
N THR A 36 -10.89 19.95 8.60
CA THR A 36 -11.31 19.67 7.23
C THR A 36 -11.25 18.16 7.09
N LEU A 37 -12.41 17.51 7.07
CA LEU A 37 -12.55 16.19 6.48
C LEU A 37 -12.17 16.38 5.03
N VAL A 38 -10.87 16.26 4.72
CA VAL A 38 -10.43 15.94 3.38
C VAL A 38 -11.13 14.62 3.10
N PRO A 39 -12.11 14.55 2.18
CA PRO A 39 -12.61 13.26 1.77
C PRO A 39 -11.38 12.53 1.26
N ALA A 40 -11.03 11.41 1.90
CA ALA A 40 -10.10 10.48 1.29
C ALA A 40 -10.74 10.15 -0.05
N LEU A 41 -10.18 10.72 -1.13
CA LEU A 41 -10.55 10.30 -2.47
C LEU A 41 -10.47 8.78 -2.42
N PRO A 42 -11.47 8.04 -2.94
CA PRO A 42 -11.32 6.62 -3.07
C PRO A 42 -10.02 6.42 -3.82
N ALA A 43 -8.98 5.91 -3.14
CA ALA A 43 -7.83 5.36 -3.80
C ALA A 43 -8.47 4.35 -4.75
N PHE A 44 -8.35 4.60 -6.06
CA PHE A 44 -8.82 3.70 -7.10
C PHE A 44 -8.60 2.30 -6.57
N ALA A 45 -9.62 1.46 -6.42
CA ALA A 45 -9.35 0.11 -5.95
C ALA A 45 -8.39 -0.52 -6.99
N HIS A 46 -7.09 -0.61 -6.66
CA HIS A 46 -5.97 -0.96 -7.55
C HIS A 46 -5.98 -2.47 -7.88
N HIS A 47 -7.17 -3.07 -7.99
CA HIS A 47 -7.36 -4.43 -8.47
C HIS A 47 -7.30 -4.54 -10.00
N GLY A 48 -7.18 -3.40 -10.69
CA GLY A 48 -6.99 -3.34 -12.12
C GLY A 48 -5.59 -3.83 -12.54
N TRP A 49 -5.56 -4.47 -13.71
CA TRP A 49 -4.33 -4.95 -14.36
C TRP A 49 -3.85 -4.02 -15.48
N ALA A 50 -4.48 -2.85 -15.63
CA ALA A 50 -4.28 -1.92 -16.76
C ALA A 50 -2.82 -1.44 -16.92
N GLY A 51 -2.08 -1.33 -15.81
CA GLY A 51 -0.66 -0.97 -15.81
C GLY A 51 0.27 -2.11 -16.19
N PHE A 52 -0.23 -3.33 -16.38
CA PHE A 52 0.59 -4.53 -16.63
C PHE A 52 0.42 -5.06 -18.04
N ASP A 53 1.47 -5.67 -18.57
CA ASP A 53 1.46 -6.35 -19.85
C ASP A 53 0.73 -7.70 -19.73
N THR A 54 -0.61 -7.62 -19.68
CA THR A 54 -1.50 -8.76 -19.48
C THR A 54 -1.51 -9.76 -20.64
N ASP A 55 -0.90 -9.41 -21.77
CA ASP A 55 -0.74 -10.31 -22.93
C ASP A 55 0.48 -11.23 -22.78
N ARG A 56 1.30 -11.05 -21.73
CA ARG A 56 2.55 -11.79 -21.53
C ARG A 56 2.72 -12.24 -20.09
N LEU A 57 2.26 -13.46 -19.81
CA LEU A 57 2.62 -14.13 -18.56
C LEU A 57 4.12 -14.45 -18.54
N VAL A 58 4.72 -14.25 -17.38
CA VAL A 58 6.13 -14.51 -17.11
C VAL A 58 6.26 -15.28 -15.81
N TYR A 59 7.13 -16.30 -15.82
CA TYR A 59 7.59 -16.99 -14.62
C TYR A 59 8.85 -16.33 -14.05
N LEU A 60 8.94 -16.20 -12.73
CA LEU A 60 10.17 -15.83 -12.05
C LEU A 60 10.35 -16.66 -10.78
N ALA A 61 11.60 -16.74 -10.32
CA ALA A 61 11.93 -17.33 -9.04
C ALA A 61 13.16 -16.65 -8.43
N GLY A 62 13.24 -16.67 -7.11
CA GLY A 62 14.27 -15.97 -6.37
C GLY A 62 14.11 -16.09 -4.86
N ALA A 63 14.75 -15.18 -4.15
CA ALA A 63 14.60 -15.02 -2.70
C ALA A 63 14.11 -13.60 -2.39
N VAL A 64 13.22 -13.49 -1.41
CA VAL A 64 12.77 -12.19 -0.88
C VAL A 64 14.00 -11.44 -0.36
N SER A 65 14.18 -10.20 -0.80
CA SER A 65 15.38 -9.39 -0.52
C SER A 65 15.10 -8.09 0.22
N SER A 66 13.85 -7.82 0.58
CA SER A 66 13.50 -6.70 1.48
C SER A 66 12.33 -7.07 2.39
N ASP A 67 12.24 -6.42 3.56
CA ASP A 67 11.10 -6.57 4.48
C ASP A 67 9.81 -5.97 3.91
N GLY A 68 9.95 -5.01 2.98
CA GLY A 68 8.85 -4.44 2.23
C GLY A 68 7.77 -3.76 3.08
N VAL A 69 6.54 -3.78 2.58
CA VAL A 69 5.33 -3.27 3.23
C VAL A 69 4.29 -4.38 3.22
N TRP A 70 3.84 -4.82 4.39
CA TRP A 70 2.70 -5.71 4.56
C TRP A 70 1.48 -4.90 4.97
N GLY A 71 0.61 -4.56 4.00
CA GLY A 71 -0.45 -3.60 4.24
C GLY A 71 -1.40 -3.38 3.08
N ASN A 72 -2.20 -2.32 3.22
CA ASN A 72 -3.25 -1.89 2.29
C ASN A 72 -2.78 -0.60 1.56
N PRO A 73 -3.08 -0.37 0.27
CA PRO A 73 -3.93 -1.17 -0.63
C PRO A 73 -3.28 -2.46 -1.16
N HIS A 74 -1.94 -2.52 -1.15
CA HIS A 74 -1.15 -3.63 -1.63
C HIS A 74 0.01 -3.88 -0.68
N SER A 75 0.47 -5.15 -0.65
CA SER A 75 1.75 -5.45 -0.04
C SER A 75 2.83 -5.48 -1.11
N LEU A 76 4.01 -4.98 -0.75
CA LEU A 76 5.13 -4.70 -1.63
C LEU A 76 6.39 -5.31 -1.01
N PHE A 77 7.25 -5.94 -1.78
CA PHE A 77 8.56 -6.40 -1.35
C PHE A 77 9.41 -6.70 -2.57
N ASP A 78 10.73 -6.77 -2.40
CA ASP A 78 11.64 -7.08 -3.50
C ASP A 78 12.02 -8.55 -3.49
N VAL A 79 12.25 -9.10 -4.68
CA VAL A 79 12.80 -10.45 -4.86
C VAL A 79 14.03 -10.35 -5.73
N THR A 80 15.16 -10.81 -5.21
CA THR A 80 16.37 -11.05 -6.01
C THR A 80 16.17 -12.34 -6.80
N LEU A 81 16.29 -12.25 -8.12
CA LEU A 81 16.00 -13.34 -9.05
C LEU A 81 17.15 -14.33 -9.12
N ASP A 82 16.83 -15.61 -9.31
CA ASP A 82 17.81 -16.63 -9.61
C ASP A 82 18.50 -16.33 -10.96
N SER A 83 19.81 -16.59 -11.03
CA SER A 83 20.57 -16.46 -12.28
C SER A 83 20.26 -17.56 -13.30
N ASN A 84 19.73 -18.70 -12.84
CA ASN A 84 19.43 -19.86 -13.67
C ASN A 84 17.96 -20.30 -13.47
N LEU A 85 17.07 -19.76 -14.29
CA LEU A 85 15.66 -20.16 -14.33
C LEU A 85 15.46 -21.29 -15.35
N PRO A 86 14.48 -22.21 -15.12
CA PRO A 86 14.05 -23.15 -16.15
C PRO A 86 13.54 -22.39 -17.40
N ALA A 87 13.27 -23.08 -18.50
CA ALA A 87 12.73 -22.43 -19.70
C ALA A 87 11.32 -21.84 -19.48
N ARG A 88 10.51 -22.51 -18.65
CA ARG A 88 9.10 -22.20 -18.35
C ARG A 88 8.81 -22.54 -16.89
N THR A 89 7.62 -22.19 -16.40
CA THR A 89 7.14 -22.55 -15.07
C THR A 89 7.35 -24.05 -14.79
N PRO A 90 8.02 -24.42 -13.68
CA PRO A 90 8.16 -25.81 -13.30
C PRO A 90 6.81 -26.39 -12.85
N LYS A 91 6.77 -27.71 -12.62
CA LYS A 91 5.56 -28.38 -12.14
C LYS A 91 5.27 -28.00 -10.68
N LEU A 92 4.45 -26.97 -10.50
CA LEU A 92 4.00 -26.45 -9.21
C LEU A 92 2.49 -26.67 -9.03
N ALA A 93 2.06 -26.89 -7.79
CA ALA A 93 0.64 -27.05 -7.48
C ALA A 93 -0.11 -25.73 -7.72
N ILE A 94 -1.14 -25.72 -8.56
CA ILE A 94 -1.94 -24.52 -8.82
C ILE A 94 -3.12 -24.48 -7.83
N PRO A 95 -3.43 -23.33 -7.19
CA PRO A 95 -4.60 -23.18 -6.34
C PRO A 95 -5.86 -23.64 -7.06
N LYS A 96 -6.80 -24.30 -6.36
CA LYS A 96 -8.05 -24.82 -6.94
C LYS A 96 -8.81 -23.77 -7.77
N ALA A 97 -8.79 -22.51 -7.34
CA ALA A 97 -9.43 -21.41 -8.05
C ALA A 97 -8.82 -21.09 -9.42
N LEU A 98 -7.59 -21.52 -9.72
CA LEU A 98 -6.93 -21.31 -11.01
C LEU A 98 -6.74 -22.63 -11.80
N GLN A 99 -7.46 -23.71 -11.42
CA GLN A 99 -7.35 -25.02 -12.06
C GLN A 99 -8.22 -25.20 -13.32
N ASP A 100 -8.97 -24.17 -13.74
CA ASP A 100 -9.62 -24.19 -15.05
C ASP A 100 -8.55 -24.50 -16.13
N PRO A 101 -8.78 -25.49 -17.03
CA PRO A 101 -7.78 -25.93 -17.99
C PRO A 101 -7.21 -24.80 -18.87
N GLU A 102 -8.01 -23.79 -19.18
CA GLU A 102 -7.55 -22.66 -19.97
C GLU A 102 -6.56 -21.79 -19.19
N ASP A 103 -6.75 -21.63 -17.90
CA ASP A 103 -5.91 -20.79 -17.06
C ASP A 103 -4.68 -21.56 -16.58
N SER A 104 -4.84 -22.81 -16.14
CA SER A 104 -3.74 -23.66 -15.67
C SER A 104 -2.71 -23.94 -16.76
N THR A 105 -3.16 -24.18 -18.00
CA THR A 105 -2.25 -24.42 -19.15
C THR A 105 -1.36 -23.21 -19.39
N ARG A 106 -1.89 -21.99 -19.24
CA ARG A 106 -1.14 -20.74 -19.42
C ARG A 106 -0.14 -20.52 -18.29
N VAL A 107 -0.53 -20.80 -17.05
CA VAL A 107 0.39 -20.74 -15.89
C VAL A 107 1.55 -21.72 -16.08
N HIS A 108 1.28 -22.96 -16.48
CA HIS A 108 2.33 -23.96 -16.75
C HIS A 108 3.21 -23.61 -17.95
N ALA A 109 2.65 -22.97 -18.97
CA ALA A 109 3.40 -22.60 -20.17
C ALA A 109 4.21 -21.31 -20.03
N ALA A 110 4.01 -20.51 -18.98
CA ALA A 110 4.60 -19.18 -18.87
C ALA A 110 6.14 -19.25 -18.97
N PRO A 111 6.75 -18.53 -19.94
CA PRO A 111 8.20 -18.48 -20.09
C PRO A 111 8.85 -17.76 -18.91
N SER A 112 10.06 -18.15 -18.56
CA SER A 112 10.83 -17.46 -17.52
C SER A 112 11.20 -16.03 -17.91
N TYR A 113 11.32 -15.16 -16.91
CA TYR A 113 11.74 -13.78 -17.06
C TYR A 113 13.12 -13.70 -17.73
N LYS A 114 13.22 -12.83 -18.75
CA LYS A 114 14.45 -12.57 -19.52
C LYS A 114 14.79 -11.09 -19.61
N GLY A 115 14.14 -10.26 -18.78
CA GLY A 115 14.42 -8.82 -18.75
C GLY A 115 15.77 -8.52 -18.08
N PRO A 116 16.17 -7.24 -18.06
CA PRO A 116 17.51 -6.83 -17.63
C PRO A 116 17.70 -6.89 -16.10
N HIS A 117 16.61 -6.88 -15.33
CA HIS A 117 16.66 -6.71 -13.88
C HIS A 117 17.12 -7.97 -13.15
N LYS A 118 17.94 -7.78 -12.10
CA LYS A 118 18.37 -8.86 -11.19
C LYS A 118 17.48 -8.97 -9.96
N ALA A 119 16.68 -7.96 -9.69
CA ALA A 119 15.64 -7.98 -8.67
C ALA A 119 14.41 -7.27 -9.21
N LEU A 120 13.22 -7.69 -8.77
CA LEU A 120 11.96 -7.04 -9.13
C LEU A 120 11.20 -6.69 -7.86
N GLN A 121 10.52 -5.55 -7.87
CA GLN A 121 9.52 -5.23 -6.85
C GLN A 121 8.25 -6.01 -7.14
N ILE A 122 7.83 -6.80 -6.17
CA ILE A 122 6.64 -7.63 -6.23
C ILE A 122 5.48 -6.87 -5.60
N ILE A 123 4.35 -6.81 -6.32
CA ILE A 123 3.11 -6.18 -5.87
C ILE A 123 2.07 -7.27 -5.66
N ILE A 124 1.69 -7.57 -4.43
CA ILE A 124 0.65 -8.56 -4.12
C ILE A 124 -0.61 -7.90 -3.56
N ALA A 125 -1.70 -8.65 -3.57
CA ALA A 125 -2.96 -8.30 -2.94
C ALA A 125 -2.77 -8.03 -1.43
N PRO A 126 -3.64 -7.21 -0.81
CA PRO A 126 -3.51 -6.84 0.59
C PRO A 126 -3.63 -8.06 1.52
N PRO A 127 -3.19 -7.93 2.79
CA PRO A 127 -3.15 -9.02 3.77
C PRO A 127 -4.46 -9.81 3.88
N ALA A 128 -5.60 -9.13 3.85
CA ALA A 128 -6.91 -9.77 3.95
C ALA A 128 -7.21 -10.73 2.78
N TRP A 129 -6.72 -10.43 1.57
CA TRP A 129 -6.88 -11.30 0.41
C TRP A 129 -5.84 -12.43 0.44
N SER A 130 -4.56 -12.07 0.55
CA SER A 130 -3.46 -13.04 0.55
C SER A 130 -3.57 -14.06 1.69
N GLY A 131 -4.06 -13.63 2.86
CA GLY A 131 -4.34 -14.49 4.01
C GLY A 131 -5.42 -15.54 3.76
N ARG A 132 -6.49 -15.21 3.04
CA ARG A 132 -7.53 -16.18 2.63
C ARG A 132 -6.98 -17.29 1.74
N TRP A 133 -5.85 -17.04 1.09
CA TRP A 133 -5.19 -17.96 0.16
C TRP A 133 -3.86 -18.51 0.68
N GLY A 134 -3.64 -18.46 2.01
CA GLY A 134 -2.54 -19.17 2.65
C GLY A 134 -1.33 -18.33 3.03
N LEU A 135 -1.29 -17.02 2.71
CA LEU A 135 -0.23 -16.13 3.20
C LEU A 135 -0.75 -15.26 4.35
N GLY A 136 -0.70 -15.79 5.58
CA GLY A 136 -1.19 -15.11 6.79
C GLY A 136 -0.24 -14.09 7.41
N ARG A 137 0.92 -13.84 6.79
CA ARG A 137 1.99 -12.96 7.30
C ARG A 137 2.80 -12.35 6.16
N ALA A 138 3.59 -11.32 6.47
CA ALA A 138 4.66 -10.90 5.58
C ALA A 138 5.64 -12.06 5.31
N LEU A 139 6.16 -12.12 4.08
CA LEU A 139 7.31 -12.97 3.77
C LEU A 139 8.57 -12.39 4.42
N LYS A 140 9.52 -13.25 4.74
CA LYS A 140 10.78 -12.85 5.37
C LYS A 140 11.90 -12.77 4.33
N VAL A 141 12.87 -11.88 4.54
CA VAL A 141 14.11 -11.88 3.75
C VAL A 141 14.74 -13.27 3.75
N GLY A 142 15.18 -13.72 2.57
CA GLY A 142 15.73 -15.06 2.34
C GLY A 142 14.69 -16.14 2.05
N GLU A 143 13.39 -15.87 2.25
CA GLU A 143 12.34 -16.83 1.95
C GLU A 143 12.23 -17.07 0.43
N ARG A 144 12.11 -18.34 0.04
CA ARG A 144 11.95 -18.72 -1.36
C ARG A 144 10.68 -18.11 -1.93
N PHE A 145 10.76 -17.52 -3.11
CA PHE A 145 9.62 -16.98 -3.85
C PHE A 145 9.67 -17.45 -5.30
N GLN A 146 8.54 -17.91 -5.81
CA GLN A 146 8.33 -18.27 -7.21
C GLN A 146 7.00 -17.69 -7.64
N ALA A 147 6.86 -17.21 -8.87
CA ALA A 147 5.61 -16.62 -9.30
C ALA A 147 5.39 -16.70 -10.79
N VAL A 148 4.12 -16.68 -11.17
CA VAL A 148 3.66 -16.41 -12.53
C VAL A 148 2.79 -15.16 -12.49
N GLY A 149 3.05 -14.23 -13.40
CA GLY A 149 2.42 -12.91 -13.38
C GLY A 149 2.85 -12.05 -14.55
N TYR A 150 2.67 -10.74 -14.38
CA TYR A 150 2.87 -9.77 -15.45
C TYR A 150 3.88 -8.70 -15.02
N ILE A 151 4.68 -8.25 -15.99
CA ILE A 151 5.56 -7.10 -15.85
C ILE A 151 4.75 -5.81 -16.09
N ASN A 152 5.06 -4.75 -15.35
CA ASN A 152 4.42 -3.46 -15.56
C ASN A 152 4.90 -2.82 -16.88
N ARG A 153 3.98 -2.12 -17.58
CA ARG A 153 4.23 -1.54 -18.91
C ARG A 153 5.11 -0.30 -18.89
N THR A 154 5.10 0.44 -17.78
CA THR A 154 5.77 1.74 -17.64
C THR A 154 7.08 1.62 -16.88
N ASP A 155 7.11 0.75 -15.87
CA ASP A 155 8.31 0.47 -15.07
C ASP A 155 8.50 -1.05 -15.02
N ASP A 156 9.40 -1.54 -15.86
CA ASP A 156 9.67 -2.96 -16.06
C ASP A 156 10.41 -3.62 -14.87
N GLY A 157 10.72 -2.84 -13.84
CA GLY A 157 11.20 -3.30 -12.53
C GLY A 157 10.08 -3.80 -11.60
N MET A 158 8.81 -3.60 -11.96
CA MET A 158 7.66 -4.06 -11.17
C MET A 158 6.97 -5.29 -11.76
N PHE A 159 6.59 -6.20 -10.88
CA PHE A 159 5.91 -7.46 -11.22
C PHE A 159 4.69 -7.71 -10.33
N ARG A 160 3.59 -8.13 -10.94
CA ARG A 160 2.37 -8.53 -10.22
C ARG A 160 2.02 -9.99 -10.51
N PRO A 161 2.10 -10.89 -9.51
CA PRO A 161 1.70 -12.27 -9.67
C PRO A 161 0.19 -12.42 -9.87
N VAL A 162 -0.21 -13.35 -10.73
CA VAL A 162 -1.55 -13.96 -10.71
C VAL A 162 -1.59 -15.16 -9.76
N VAL A 163 -0.45 -15.81 -9.57
CA VAL A 163 -0.19 -16.85 -8.58
C VAL A 163 1.26 -16.77 -8.15
N PHE A 164 1.54 -17.07 -6.89
CA PHE A 164 2.89 -17.29 -6.42
C PHE A 164 2.98 -18.48 -5.48
N TRP A 165 4.19 -18.94 -5.25
CA TRP A 165 4.55 -20.00 -4.33
C TRP A 165 5.66 -19.50 -3.43
N TYR A 166 5.58 -19.80 -2.15
CA TYR A 166 6.56 -19.34 -1.18
C TYR A 166 7.04 -20.48 -0.27
N GLY A 167 8.22 -20.27 0.30
CA GLY A 167 8.84 -21.23 1.23
C GLY A 167 9.33 -22.52 0.56
N PRO A 168 9.90 -23.44 1.36
CA PRO A 168 10.49 -24.69 0.85
C PRO A 168 9.43 -25.65 0.27
N ASP A 169 8.21 -25.60 0.79
CA ASP A 169 7.10 -26.48 0.36
C ASP A 169 6.34 -25.92 -0.85
N ALA A 170 6.78 -24.77 -1.39
CA ALA A 170 6.13 -24.06 -2.48
C ALA A 170 4.62 -23.90 -2.24
N VAL A 171 4.24 -23.28 -1.12
CA VAL A 171 2.84 -23.07 -0.75
C VAL A 171 2.17 -22.14 -1.76
N PRO A 172 1.12 -22.58 -2.49
CA PRO A 172 0.52 -21.80 -3.56
C PRO A 172 -0.45 -20.74 -3.02
N VAL A 173 -0.37 -19.52 -3.54
CA VAL A 173 -1.22 -18.39 -3.16
C VAL A 173 -1.85 -17.75 -4.39
N ASN A 174 -3.18 -17.71 -4.41
CA ASN A 174 -3.94 -17.07 -5.47
C ASN A 174 -3.93 -15.54 -5.34
N GLN A 175 -3.78 -14.83 -6.46
CA GLN A 175 -3.72 -13.37 -6.51
C GLN A 175 -4.72 -12.74 -7.49
N VAL A 176 -5.47 -13.54 -8.25
CA VAL A 176 -6.57 -13.02 -9.07
C VAL A 176 -7.82 -12.82 -8.23
N LEU A 177 -8.63 -11.81 -8.56
CA LEU A 177 -10.00 -11.72 -8.06
C LEU A 177 -10.86 -12.73 -8.84
N GLY A 178 -11.50 -13.65 -8.13
CA GLY A 178 -12.28 -14.73 -8.75
C GLY A 178 -11.43 -15.98 -9.03
N ASN A 179 -11.66 -16.60 -10.18
CA ASN A 179 -11.16 -17.92 -10.55
C ASN A 179 -10.55 -18.01 -11.97
N THR A 180 -10.26 -16.87 -12.61
CA THR A 180 -9.72 -16.83 -13.98
C THR A 180 -8.58 -15.83 -14.08
N LEU A 181 -7.74 -15.99 -15.10
CA LEU A 181 -6.72 -14.99 -15.41
C LEU A 181 -7.36 -13.67 -15.87
N PRO A 182 -6.74 -12.51 -15.58
CA PRO A 182 -7.25 -11.21 -16.01
C PRO A 182 -7.42 -11.11 -17.52
N VAL A 183 -6.46 -11.70 -18.24
CA VAL A 183 -6.50 -11.91 -19.68
C VAL A 183 -5.95 -13.30 -19.94
N ARG A 184 -6.67 -14.08 -20.76
CA ARG A 184 -6.23 -15.38 -21.27
C ARG A 184 -5.25 -15.18 -22.41
N ALA A 185 -4.08 -14.63 -22.08
CA ALA A 185 -2.98 -14.36 -23.01
C ALA A 185 -2.71 -15.55 -23.96
N PRO A 186 -2.30 -15.30 -25.22
CA PRO A 186 -1.95 -16.37 -26.14
C PRO A 186 -0.90 -17.30 -25.53
N LEU A 187 -1.02 -18.61 -25.79
CA LEU A 187 0.02 -19.54 -25.37
C LEU A 187 1.33 -19.20 -26.11
N PRO A 188 2.47 -19.25 -25.41
CA PRO A 188 3.76 -19.05 -26.04
C PRO A 188 3.97 -20.11 -27.12
N ARG A 189 4.49 -19.69 -28.27
CA ARG A 189 4.86 -20.60 -29.37
C ARG A 189 6.04 -21.48 -28.97
#